data_AF-A0A923SXW1-F1
#
_entry.id   AF-A0A923SXW1-F1
#
_cell.length_a   1.000
_cell.length_b   1.000
_cell.length_c   1.000
_cell.angle_alpha   90.00
_cell.angle_beta   90.00
_cell.angle_gamma   90.00
#
_symmetry.space_group_name_H-M   'P 1'
#
loop_
_entity.id
_entity.type
_entity.pdbx_description
1 polymer ?
#
loop_
_entity_poly.entity_id
_entity_poly.type
_entity_poly.pdbx_seq_one_letter_code
_entity_poly.pdbx_strand_id
1 'polypeptide(L)'
;MRRWFARNADTASELVIGFAKARKGVPGITWADAVDEALCVGWIDGVRHRVDEAHYRIRFSPRKPGSTWSAVNIARVDELRKQGRMRPAGLAVFAQREASRSRMASYEQETEPELAVADQRVFQQNHPAWTFYQSLPPGYRRKVTW
;
A
#
# COMPACT_ATOMS: atom_id res chain seq x y z
N MET A 1 -0.48 -15.60 13.63
CA MET A 1 0.44 -15.13 12.57
C MET A 1 1.89 -15.02 13.05
N ARG A 2 2.20 -14.27 14.13
CA ARG A 2 3.56 -14.13 14.68
C ARG A 2 4.40 -15.41 14.75
N ARG A 3 3.83 -16.50 15.31
CA ARG A 3 4.49 -17.81 15.43
C ARG A 3 4.80 -18.45 14.07
N TRP A 4 3.95 -18.22 13.07
CA TRP A 4 4.19 -18.72 11.71
C TRP A 4 5.37 -17.99 11.08
N PHE A 5 5.39 -16.66 11.11
CA PHE A 5 6.53 -15.89 10.57
C PHE A 5 7.83 -16.20 11.30
N ALA A 6 7.78 -16.42 12.62
CA ALA A 6 8.97 -16.80 13.37
C ALA A 6 9.66 -18.07 12.89
N ARG A 7 8.93 -18.98 12.25
CA ARG A 7 9.45 -20.26 11.76
C ARG A 7 9.69 -20.30 10.26
N ASN A 8 9.02 -19.42 9.50
CA ASN A 8 8.92 -19.57 8.04
C ASN A 8 9.31 -18.30 7.27
N ALA A 9 9.48 -17.13 7.91
CA ALA A 9 9.70 -15.88 7.19
C ALA A 9 10.98 -15.86 6.35
N ASP A 10 11.98 -16.66 6.72
CA ASP A 10 13.28 -16.72 6.03
C ASP A 10 13.30 -17.76 4.90
N THR A 11 12.39 -18.72 4.90
CA THR A 11 12.39 -19.87 3.97
C THR A 11 11.17 -19.91 3.04
N ALA A 12 10.03 -19.37 3.47
CA ALA A 12 8.83 -19.34 2.65
C ALA A 12 8.88 -18.17 1.65
N SER A 13 8.46 -18.43 0.42
CA SER A 13 8.32 -17.41 -0.62
C SER A 13 7.04 -16.60 -0.49
N GLU A 14 6.00 -17.18 0.12
CA GLU A 14 4.70 -16.53 0.31
C GLU A 14 3.87 -17.19 1.42
N LEU A 15 2.83 -16.46 1.83
CA LEU A 15 1.76 -16.91 2.72
C LEU A 15 0.44 -16.35 2.20
N VAL A 16 -0.54 -17.19 1.91
CA VAL A 16 -1.89 -16.75 1.53
C VAL A 16 -2.81 -16.86 2.74
N ILE A 17 -3.44 -15.75 3.13
CA ILE A 17 -4.34 -15.70 4.28
C ILE A 17 -5.75 -15.40 3.80
N GLY A 18 -6.71 -16.21 4.27
CA GLY A 18 -8.14 -15.94 4.14
C GLY A 18 -8.64 -15.06 5.28
N PHE A 19 -9.49 -14.09 4.96
CA PHE A 19 -10.09 -13.15 5.88
C PHE A 19 -11.61 -13.15 5.71
N ALA A 20 -12.33 -13.06 6.82
CA ALA A 20 -13.75 -12.75 6.81
C ALA A 20 -13.98 -11.27 6.52
N LYS A 21 -15.06 -10.95 5.80
CA LYS A 21 -15.50 -9.57 5.60
C LYS A 21 -16.16 -9.07 6.89
N ALA A 22 -15.83 -7.83 7.28
CA ALA A 22 -16.24 -7.22 8.55
C ALA A 22 -17.75 -7.32 8.88
N ARG A 23 -18.61 -7.34 7.85
CA ARG A 23 -20.08 -7.41 8.01
C ARG A 23 -20.60 -8.74 8.56
N LYS A 24 -19.78 -9.80 8.59
CA LYS A 24 -20.26 -11.15 8.98
C LYS A 24 -19.98 -11.50 10.46
N GLY A 25 -19.41 -10.57 11.25
CA GLY A 25 -19.25 -10.75 12.71
C GLY A 25 -18.34 -11.92 13.12
N VAL A 26 -17.54 -12.45 12.20
CA VAL A 26 -16.69 -13.62 12.45
C VAL A 26 -15.42 -13.19 13.18
N PRO A 27 -15.12 -13.75 14.38
CA PRO A 27 -13.87 -13.51 15.07
C PRO A 27 -12.68 -14.03 14.24
N GLY A 28 -11.62 -13.24 14.13
CA GLY A 28 -10.43 -13.64 13.37
C GLY A 28 -9.37 -12.56 13.32
N ILE A 29 -8.24 -12.90 12.69
CA ILE A 29 -7.18 -11.93 12.41
C ILE A 29 -7.71 -10.85 11.47
N THR A 30 -7.53 -9.58 11.83
CA THR A 30 -7.88 -8.50 10.91
C THR A 30 -6.79 -8.35 9.86
N TRP A 31 -7.13 -7.75 8.72
CA TRP A 31 -6.11 -7.40 7.72
C TRP A 31 -5.03 -6.47 8.31
N ALA A 32 -5.42 -5.52 9.17
CA ALA A 32 -4.49 -4.62 9.83
C ALA A 32 -3.48 -5.38 10.72
N ASP A 33 -3.94 -6.33 11.53
CA ASP A 33 -3.06 -7.16 12.36
C ASP A 33 -2.09 -7.99 11.50
N ALA A 34 -2.57 -8.49 10.36
CA ALA A 34 -1.76 -9.27 9.43
C ALA A 34 -0.67 -8.43 8.77
N VAL A 35 -1.00 -7.20 8.34
CA VAL A 35 -0.03 -6.24 7.80
C VAL A 35 1.01 -5.87 8.84
N ASP A 36 0.62 -5.58 10.08
CA ASP A 36 1.56 -5.28 11.16
C ASP A 36 2.61 -6.39 11.35
N GLU A 37 2.15 -7.64 11.45
CA GLU A 37 3.05 -8.78 11.65
C GLU A 37 3.92 -9.06 10.41
N ALA A 38 3.42 -8.77 9.21
CA ALA A 38 4.22 -8.85 7.98
C ALA A 38 5.32 -7.78 7.94
N LEU A 39 4.99 -6.52 8.30
CA LEU A 39 5.96 -5.42 8.38
C LEU A 39 7.07 -5.73 9.38
N CYS A 40 6.73 -6.33 10.52
CA CYS A 40 7.70 -6.73 11.55
C CYS A 40 8.81 -7.66 11.03
N VAL A 41 8.56 -8.39 9.94
CA VAL A 41 9.51 -9.34 9.34
C VAL A 41 9.95 -8.94 7.92
N GLY A 42 9.61 -7.73 7.45
CA GLY A 42 10.04 -7.23 6.14
C GLY A 42 9.20 -7.77 4.97
N TRP A 43 7.98 -8.23 5.24
CA TRP A 43 7.04 -8.71 4.24
C TRP A 43 6.02 -7.63 3.85
N ILE A 44 5.28 -7.87 2.78
CA ILE A 44 4.20 -7.00 2.28
C ILE A 44 3.00 -7.84 1.85
N ASP A 45 1.82 -7.27 1.94
CA ASP A 45 0.60 -7.78 1.36
C ASP A 45 0.46 -7.47 -0.14
N GLY A 46 -0.26 -8.33 -0.85
CA GLY A 46 -0.54 -8.20 -2.27
C GLY A 46 -1.98 -7.74 -2.53
N VAL A 47 -2.43 -8.00 -3.75
CA VAL A 47 -3.81 -7.69 -4.15
C VAL A 47 -4.79 -8.58 -3.41
N ARG A 48 -5.89 -7.97 -2.96
CA ARG A 48 -7.03 -8.67 -2.38
C ARG A 48 -7.82 -9.41 -3.46
N HIS A 49 -7.98 -10.72 -3.27
CA HIS A 49 -8.80 -11.56 -4.13
C HIS A 49 -10.07 -12.01 -3.41
N ARG A 50 -11.23 -11.87 -4.05
CA ARG A 50 -12.49 -12.42 -3.53
C ARG A 50 -12.41 -13.95 -3.54
N VAL A 51 -12.90 -14.57 -2.47
CA VAL A 51 -13.10 -16.03 -2.40
C VAL A 51 -14.60 -16.30 -2.57
N ASP A 52 -15.43 -15.71 -1.71
CA ASP A 52 -16.89 -15.86 -1.77
C ASP A 52 -17.60 -14.56 -1.28
N GLU A 53 -18.88 -14.66 -0.93
CA GLU A 53 -19.66 -13.54 -0.40
C GLU A 53 -19.17 -13.06 0.98
N ALA A 54 -18.68 -13.95 1.82
CA ALA A 54 -18.25 -13.68 3.19
C ALA A 54 -16.72 -13.52 3.34
N HIS A 55 -15.92 -13.99 2.37
CA HIS A 55 -14.48 -14.12 2.51
C HIS A 55 -13.69 -13.52 1.34
N TYR A 56 -12.44 -13.20 1.63
CA TYR A 56 -11.42 -12.81 0.66
C TYR A 56 -10.07 -13.35 1.10
N ARG A 57 -9.09 -13.37 0.21
CA ARG A 57 -7.72 -13.76 0.53
C ARG A 57 -6.72 -12.71 0.07
N ILE A 58 -5.61 -12.63 0.79
CA ILE A 58 -4.47 -11.78 0.42
C ILE A 58 -3.20 -12.61 0.54
N ARG A 59 -2.35 -12.50 -0.48
CA ARG A 59 -1.00 -13.07 -0.48
C ARG A 59 -0.05 -12.11 0.24
N PHE A 60 0.77 -12.63 1.13
CA PHE A 60 1.89 -11.94 1.76
C PHE A 60 3.19 -12.54 1.24
N SER A 61 4.20 -11.72 0.99
CA SER A 61 5.51 -12.19 0.54
C SER A 61 6.64 -11.28 1.04
N PRO A 62 7.90 -11.75 1.05
CA PRO A 62 9.05 -10.89 1.30
C PRO A 62 9.04 -9.68 0.36
N ARG A 63 9.35 -8.48 0.88
CA ARG A 63 9.52 -7.30 0.02
C ARG A 63 10.77 -7.46 -0.82
N LYS A 64 10.65 -7.17 -2.12
CA LYS A 64 11.81 -7.12 -3.02
C LYS A 64 12.60 -5.83 -2.77
N PRO A 65 13.93 -5.83 -2.93
CA PRO A 65 14.72 -4.59 -2.99
C PRO A 65 14.12 -3.60 -4.01
N GLY A 66 14.13 -2.30 -3.69
CA GLY A 66 13.55 -1.25 -4.53
C GLY A 66 12.02 -1.20 -4.57
N SER A 67 11.31 -2.01 -3.78
CA SER A 67 9.85 -1.90 -3.64
C SER A 67 9.43 -0.57 -3.02
N THR A 68 8.34 0.02 -3.51
CA THR A 68 7.77 1.26 -2.97
C THR A 68 7.25 1.07 -1.54
N TRP A 69 7.41 2.11 -0.72
CA TRP A 69 6.84 2.19 0.62
C TRP A 69 5.79 3.28 0.69
N SER A 70 4.55 2.91 1.04
CA SER A 70 3.47 3.87 1.30
C SER A 70 3.73 4.65 2.58
N ALA A 71 3.20 5.88 2.65
CA ALA A 71 3.25 6.71 3.85
C ALA A 71 2.63 5.99 5.06
N VAL A 72 1.53 5.26 4.85
CA VAL A 72 0.86 4.46 5.89
C VAL A 72 1.78 3.36 6.43
N ASN A 73 2.44 2.59 5.55
CA ASN A 73 3.33 1.51 6.00
C ASN A 73 4.56 2.05 6.73
N ILE A 74 5.09 3.21 6.32
CA ILE A 74 6.18 3.88 7.03
C ILE A 74 5.75 4.27 8.45
N ALA A 75 4.60 4.94 8.58
CA ALA A 75 4.06 5.32 9.87
C ALA A 75 3.77 4.10 10.77
N ARG A 76 3.26 3.01 10.20
CA ARG A 76 3.08 1.73 10.92
C ARG A 76 4.41 1.15 11.39
N VAL A 77 5.45 1.15 10.56
CA VAL A 77 6.78 0.68 11.00
C VAL A 77 7.30 1.50 12.17
N ASP A 78 7.17 2.83 12.13
CA ASP A 78 7.62 3.70 13.23
C ASP A 78 6.86 3.41 14.53
N GLU A 79 5.56 3.15 14.46
CA GLU A 79 4.76 2.75 15.62
C GLU A 79 5.16 1.35 16.14
N LEU A 80 5.34 0.38 15.24
CA LEU A 80 5.79 -0.97 15.60
C LEU A 80 7.19 -0.99 16.22
N ARG A 81 8.06 -0.04 15.84
CA ARG A 81 9.37 0.19 16.46
C ARG A 81 9.22 0.65 17.90
N LYS A 82 8.38 1.67 18.15
CA LYS A 82 8.10 2.16 19.52
C LYS A 82 7.53 1.07 20.42
N GLN A 83 6.72 0.18 19.84
CA GLN A 83 6.15 -0.98 20.54
C GLN A 83 7.13 -2.15 20.72
N GLY A 84 8.36 -2.07 20.20
CA GLY A 84 9.34 -3.16 20.27
C GLY A 84 8.95 -4.42 19.50
N ARG A 85 8.04 -4.31 18.53
CA ARG A 85 7.51 -5.46 17.76
C ARG A 85 8.35 -5.82 16.54
N MET A 86 9.08 -4.84 15.99
CA MET A 86 9.92 -5.03 14.80
C MET A 86 11.04 -6.04 15.05
N ARG A 87 11.28 -6.94 14.09
CA ARG A 87 12.41 -7.87 14.12
C ARG A 87 13.60 -7.34 13.33
N PRO A 88 14.83 -7.84 13.59
CA PRO A 88 16.01 -7.46 12.83
C PRO A 88 15.84 -7.56 11.32
N ALA A 89 15.23 -8.63 10.82
CA ALA A 89 14.94 -8.81 9.39
C ALA A 89 14.03 -7.71 8.83
N GLY A 90 12.95 -7.36 9.53
CA GLY A 90 12.05 -6.28 9.10
C GLY A 90 12.71 -4.90 9.13
N LEU A 91 13.56 -4.66 10.13
CA LEU A 91 14.35 -3.42 10.21
C LEU A 91 15.36 -3.31 9.08
N ALA A 92 16.03 -4.41 8.72
CA ALA A 92 16.98 -4.46 7.61
C ALA A 92 16.29 -4.15 6.27
N VAL A 93 15.14 -4.76 6.00
CA VAL A 93 14.35 -4.50 4.79
C VAL A 93 13.85 -3.04 4.77
N PHE A 94 13.40 -2.51 5.91
CA PHE A 94 12.96 -1.12 6.00
C PHE A 94 14.11 -0.12 5.80
N ALA A 95 15.33 -0.45 6.25
CA ALA A 95 16.52 0.39 6.06
C ALA A 95 16.93 0.51 4.58
N GLN A 96 16.63 -0.49 3.77
CA GLN A 96 16.90 -0.49 2.32
C GLN A 96 15.90 0.34 1.50
N ARG A 97 14.89 0.97 2.13
CA ARG A 97 13.94 1.82 1.41
C ARG A 97 14.64 3.05 0.84
N GLU A 98 14.32 3.38 -0.41
CA GLU A 98 14.77 4.63 -1.02
C GLU A 98 13.76 5.74 -0.74
N ALA A 99 14.24 6.90 -0.32
CA ALA A 99 13.39 8.06 -0.04
C ALA A 99 12.64 8.52 -1.30
N SER A 100 13.29 8.49 -2.46
CA SER A 100 12.71 8.78 -3.78
C SER A 100 11.58 7.82 -4.17
N ARG A 101 11.57 6.60 -3.59
CA ARG A 101 10.57 5.55 -3.84
C ARG A 101 9.59 5.38 -2.69
N SER A 102 9.55 6.34 -1.77
CA SER A 102 8.67 6.35 -0.59
C SER A 102 7.61 7.45 -0.75
N ARG A 103 6.37 7.18 -0.29
CA ARG A 103 5.23 8.12 -0.39
C ARG A 103 4.89 8.54 -1.84
N MET A 104 5.09 7.64 -2.80
CA MET A 104 4.87 7.93 -4.23
C MET A 104 3.42 7.75 -4.70
N ALA A 105 2.52 7.23 -3.87
CA ALA A 105 1.15 7.03 -4.33
C ALA A 105 0.48 8.40 -4.52
N SER A 106 -0.21 8.60 -5.65
CA SER A 106 -0.82 9.90 -6.01
C SER A 106 -1.90 10.40 -5.05
N TYR A 107 -2.39 9.55 -4.14
CA TYR A 107 -3.29 9.93 -3.04
C TYR A 107 -2.54 10.28 -1.74
N GLU A 108 -1.24 10.03 -1.66
CA GLU A 108 -0.36 10.33 -0.52
C GLU A 108 0.45 11.62 -0.72
N GLN A 109 0.43 12.19 -1.92
CA GLN A 109 1.05 13.48 -2.22
C GLN A 109 0.12 14.60 -1.73
N GLU A 110 0.61 15.43 -0.81
CA GLU A 110 -0.13 16.57 -0.24
C GLU A 110 -0.40 17.68 -1.27
N THR A 111 0.49 17.82 -2.24
CA THR A 111 0.34 18.76 -3.35
C THR A 111 -0.58 18.17 -4.42
N GLU A 112 -1.71 18.84 -4.68
CA GLU A 112 -2.44 18.62 -5.92
C GLU A 112 -1.54 19.04 -7.09
N PRO A 113 -1.24 18.13 -8.04
CA PRO A 113 -0.52 18.52 -9.23
C PRO A 113 -1.43 19.47 -10.02
N GLU A 114 -0.91 20.64 -10.34
CA GLU A 114 -1.53 21.55 -11.28
C GLU A 114 -0.82 21.39 -12.63
N LEU A 115 -1.58 21.48 -13.72
CA LEU A 115 -0.98 21.58 -15.04
C LEU A 115 -0.11 22.84 -15.06
N ALA A 116 1.11 22.74 -15.59
CA ALA A 116 1.90 23.94 -15.84
C ALA A 116 1.10 24.88 -16.74
N VAL A 117 1.22 26.19 -16.53
CA VAL A 117 0.44 27.21 -17.27
C VAL A 117 0.57 27.05 -18.79
N ALA A 118 1.74 26.62 -19.27
CA ALA A 118 1.97 26.32 -20.68
C ALA A 118 1.14 25.11 -21.17
N ASP A 119 1.17 24.01 -20.44
CA ASP A 119 0.46 22.77 -20.77
C ASP A 119 -1.05 22.96 -20.70
N GLN A 120 -1.53 23.70 -19.69
CA GLN A 120 -2.95 24.05 -19.60
C GLN A 120 -3.42 24.85 -20.81
N ARG A 121 -2.63 25.84 -21.28
CA ARG A 121 -2.98 26.63 -22.46
C ARG A 121 -3.06 25.78 -23.72
N VAL A 122 -2.14 24.84 -23.91
CA VAL A 122 -2.19 23.88 -25.02
C VAL A 122 -3.41 22.96 -24.87
N PHE A 123 -3.67 22.46 -23.67
CA PHE A 123 -4.78 21.55 -23.42
C PHE A 123 -6.15 22.20 -23.64
N GLN A 124 -6.28 23.48 -23.27
CA GLN A 124 -7.48 24.29 -23.48
C GLN A 124 -7.82 24.51 -24.97
N GLN A 125 -6.84 24.42 -25.87
CA GLN A 125 -7.10 24.51 -27.32
C GLN A 125 -7.88 23.29 -27.84
N ASN A 126 -7.78 22.14 -27.17
CA ASN A 126 -8.60 20.98 -27.45
C ASN A 126 -9.91 21.04 -26.65
N HIS A 127 -10.87 21.81 -27.16
CA HIS A 127 -12.15 22.06 -26.48
C HIS A 127 -12.89 20.78 -26.02
N PRO A 128 -13.02 19.71 -26.84
CA PRO A 128 -13.64 18.47 -26.39
C PRO A 128 -12.90 17.82 -25.20
N ALA A 129 -11.57 17.76 -25.26
CA ALA A 129 -10.77 17.14 -24.21
C ALA A 129 -10.77 17.97 -22.92
N TRP A 130 -10.73 19.30 -23.04
CA TRP A 130 -10.84 20.22 -21.90
C TRP A 130 -12.20 20.12 -21.20
N THR A 131 -13.28 20.02 -21.98
CA THR A 131 -14.65 19.88 -21.45
C THR A 131 -14.80 18.55 -20.70
N PHE A 132 -14.31 17.46 -21.29
CA PHE A 132 -14.29 16.15 -20.63
C PHE A 132 -13.48 16.18 -19.33
N TYR A 133 -12.28 16.76 -19.35
CA TYR A 133 -11.43 16.89 -18.17
C TYR A 133 -12.11 17.67 -17.04
N GLN A 134 -12.78 18.78 -17.33
CA GLN A 134 -13.52 19.55 -16.33
C GLN A 134 -14.70 18.79 -15.73
N SER A 135 -15.31 17.87 -16.48
CA SER A 135 -16.40 17.03 -15.99
C SER A 135 -15.95 15.91 -15.04
N LEU A 136 -14.65 15.62 -14.97
CA LEU A 136 -14.11 14.55 -14.13
C LEU A 136 -14.14 14.94 -12.64
N PRO A 137 -14.47 13.98 -11.74
CA PRO A 137 -14.34 14.17 -10.30
C PRO A 137 -12.89 14.56 -9.91
N PRO A 138 -12.67 15.30 -8.80
CA PRO A 138 -11.35 15.80 -8.41
C PRO A 138 -10.25 14.72 -8.38
N GLY A 139 -10.57 13.51 -7.90
CA GLY A 139 -9.61 12.40 -7.87
C GLY A 139 -9.23 11.84 -9.26
N TYR A 140 -10.10 11.97 -10.26
CA TYR A 140 -9.78 11.60 -11.64
C TYR A 140 -8.95 12.67 -12.33
N ARG A 141 -9.26 13.96 -12.11
CA ARG A 141 -8.41 15.07 -12.57
C ARG A 141 -6.99 14.94 -12.04
N ARG A 142 -6.85 14.71 -10.72
CA ARG A 142 -5.55 14.47 -10.08
C ARG A 142 -4.73 13.37 -10.76
N LYS A 143 -5.35 12.24 -11.12
CA LYS A 143 -4.66 11.11 -11.75
C LYS A 143 -4.11 11.39 -13.14
N VAL A 144 -4.75 12.29 -13.90
CA VAL A 144 -4.33 12.61 -15.27
C VAL A 144 -3.41 13.83 -15.35
N THR A 145 -3.20 14.52 -14.23
CA THR A 145 -2.27 15.66 -14.11
C THR A 145 -0.88 15.26 -13.59
N TRP A 146 -0.76 14.08 -12.94
CA TRP A 146 0.53 13.47 -12.56
C TRP A 146 1.25 12.84 -13.77
#